data_AF-G6CBS9-F1
#
_entry.id   AF-G6CBS9-F1
#
_cell.length_a   1.000
_cell.length_b   1.000
_cell.length_c   1.000
_cell.angle_alpha   90.00
_cell.angle_beta   90.00
_cell.angle_gamma   90.00
#
_symmetry.space_group_name_H-M   'P 1'
#
loop_
_entity.id
_entity.type
_entity.pdbx_description
1 polymer ?
#
loop_
_entity_poly.entity_id
_entity_poly.type
_entity_poly.pdbx_seq_one_letter_code
_entity_poly.pdbx_strand_id
1 'polypeptide(L)'
;MSFIYCIKLDIWYNVFKKKRNFLKNRRRMLVAKNLKLKLARVELDMTQGDLAEAVGVTRQTIGLIEAGKYNPSLSLCQSICRCLGKTLDQLFWEEEDEK
;
A
#
# COMPACT_ATOMS: atom_id res chain seq x y z
N MET A 1 23.40 42.66 -14.23
CA MET A 1 23.44 41.24 -14.63
C MET A 1 23.53 40.23 -13.46
N SER A 2 23.24 40.61 -12.21
CA SER A 2 23.41 39.69 -11.04
C SER A 2 22.10 39.24 -10.36
N PHE A 3 21.01 40.00 -10.48
CA PHE A 3 19.77 39.72 -9.73
C PHE A 3 18.86 38.64 -10.37
N ILE A 4 18.83 38.55 -11.71
CA ILE A 4 17.96 37.61 -12.45
C ILE A 4 18.43 36.15 -12.29
N TYR A 5 19.75 35.92 -12.15
CA TYR A 5 20.30 34.58 -11.98
C TYR A 5 19.98 33.99 -10.60
N CYS A 6 19.94 34.82 -9.55
CA CYS A 6 19.60 34.38 -8.19
C CYS A 6 18.14 33.90 -8.10
N ILE A 7 17.20 34.65 -8.69
CA ILE A 7 15.78 34.26 -8.75
C ILE A 7 15.58 32.96 -9.56
N LYS A 8 16.32 32.78 -10.67
CA LYS A 8 16.27 31.54 -11.46
C LYS A 8 16.83 30.34 -10.67
N LEU A 9 17.87 30.54 -9.87
CA LEU A 9 18.43 29.49 -9.00
C LEU A 9 17.46 29.08 -7.89
N ASP A 10 16.76 30.04 -7.26
CA ASP A 10 15.75 29.75 -6.22
C ASP A 10 14.50 29.05 -6.78
N ILE A 11 14.02 29.48 -7.94
CA ILE A 11 12.89 28.82 -8.62
C ILE A 11 13.30 27.41 -9.04
N TRP A 12 14.49 27.24 -9.63
CA TRP A 12 14.99 25.92 -10.04
C TRP A 12 15.24 25.02 -8.83
N TYR A 13 15.80 25.53 -7.73
CA TYR A 13 15.98 24.79 -6.49
C TYR A 13 14.65 24.36 -5.87
N ASN A 14 13.64 25.24 -5.83
CA ASN A 14 12.31 24.90 -5.33
C ASN A 14 11.59 23.87 -6.23
N VAL A 15 11.67 24.02 -7.56
CA VAL A 15 11.12 23.05 -8.52
C VAL A 15 11.83 21.71 -8.41
N PHE A 16 13.16 21.70 -8.30
CA PHE A 16 13.97 20.49 -8.15
C PHE A 16 13.70 19.78 -6.81
N LYS A 17 13.63 20.54 -5.70
CA LYS A 17 13.30 20.02 -4.37
C LYS A 17 11.89 19.41 -4.34
N LYS A 18 10.91 20.05 -5.00
CA LYS A 18 9.55 19.54 -5.16
C LYS A 18 9.52 18.23 -5.97
N LYS A 19 10.28 18.15 -7.06
CA LYS A 19 10.40 16.94 -7.91
C LYS A 19 11.11 15.78 -7.18
N ARG A 20 12.14 16.08 -6.38
CA ARG A 20 12.88 15.08 -5.58
C ARG A 20 12.05 14.53 -4.42
N ASN A 21 11.27 15.39 -3.74
CA ASN A 21 10.33 14.96 -2.70
C ASN A 21 9.19 14.11 -3.28
N PHE A 22 8.70 14.45 -4.48
CA PHE A 22 7.71 13.64 -5.20
C PHE A 22 8.21 12.23 -5.52
N LEU A 23 9.46 12.10 -5.99
CA LEU A 23 10.08 10.80 -6.28
C LEU A 23 10.37 9.96 -5.03
N LYS A 24 10.81 10.59 -3.93
CA LYS A 24 11.00 9.90 -2.64
C LYS A 24 9.67 9.43 -2.04
N ASN A 25 8.59 10.22 -2.16
CA ASN A 25 7.26 9.81 -1.73
C ASN A 25 6.69 8.68 -2.58
N ARG A 26 6.99 8.64 -3.89
CA ARG A 26 6.56 7.55 -4.78
C ARG A 26 7.14 6.18 -4.39
N ARG A 27 8.42 6.10 -3.99
CA ARG A 27 9.04 4.82 -3.56
C ARG A 27 8.42 4.25 -2.26
N ARG A 28 7.97 5.10 -1.34
CA ARG A 28 7.24 4.65 -0.13
C ARG A 28 5.82 4.17 -0.40
N MET A 29 5.26 4.49 -1.57
CA MET A 29 3.83 4.28 -1.87
C MET A 29 3.54 2.96 -2.61
N LEU A 30 4.56 2.28 -3.13
CA LEU A 30 4.40 1.14 -4.05
C LEU A 30 4.66 -0.25 -3.46
N VAL A 31 5.10 -0.34 -2.20
CA VAL A 31 5.32 -1.65 -1.56
C VAL A 31 4.05 -2.00 -0.79
N ALA A 32 3.28 -2.96 -1.31
CA ALA A 32 2.23 -3.61 -0.52
C ALA A 32 2.91 -4.25 0.69
N LYS A 33 2.59 -3.76 1.90
CA LYS A 33 3.15 -4.29 3.15
C LYS A 33 2.58 -5.67 3.47
N ASN A 34 1.30 -5.91 3.12
CA ASN A 34 0.67 -7.21 3.26
C ASN A 34 0.81 -8.02 1.97
N LEU A 35 2.03 -8.51 1.72
CA LEU A 35 2.31 -9.32 0.54
C LEU A 35 1.55 -10.65 0.57
N LYS A 36 1.42 -11.27 1.75
CA LYS A 36 0.68 -12.55 1.94
C LYS A 36 -0.78 -12.46 1.49
N LEU A 37 -1.49 -11.39 1.90
CA LEU A 37 -2.85 -11.10 1.45
C LEU A 37 -2.95 -10.94 -0.07
N LYS A 38 -2.03 -10.16 -0.64
CA LYS A 38 -1.99 -9.91 -2.08
C LYS A 38 -1.75 -11.21 -2.87
N LEU A 39 -0.84 -12.05 -2.40
CA LEU A 39 -0.53 -13.34 -3.03
C LEU A 39 -1.74 -14.28 -2.97
N ALA A 40 -2.35 -14.47 -1.80
CA ALA A 40 -3.54 -15.31 -1.64
C ALA A 40 -4.71 -14.86 -2.53
N ARG A 41 -4.86 -13.54 -2.74
CA ARG A 41 -5.85 -13.00 -3.67
C ARG A 41 -5.53 -13.33 -5.14
N VAL A 42 -4.26 -13.20 -5.53
CA VAL A 42 -3.80 -13.50 -6.90
C VAL A 42 -3.83 -15.00 -7.19
N GLU A 43 -3.58 -15.86 -6.20
CA GLU A 43 -3.75 -17.33 -6.32
C GLU A 43 -5.17 -17.75 -6.73
N LEU A 44 -6.16 -16.89 -6.45
CA LEU A 44 -7.56 -17.10 -6.81
C LEU A 44 -8.01 -16.25 -8.01
N ASP A 45 -7.08 -15.63 -8.74
CA ASP A 45 -7.34 -14.71 -9.85
C ASP A 45 -8.30 -13.54 -9.49
N MET A 46 -8.42 -13.21 -8.21
CA MET A 46 -9.32 -12.16 -7.74
C MET A 46 -8.66 -10.79 -7.88
N THR A 47 -9.43 -9.77 -8.30
CA THR A 47 -9.03 -8.38 -8.19
C THR A 47 -9.30 -7.82 -6.78
N GLN A 48 -8.74 -6.65 -6.46
CA GLN A 48 -9.08 -5.95 -5.21
C GLN A 48 -10.57 -5.60 -5.11
N GLY A 49 -11.25 -5.43 -6.25
CA GLY A 49 -12.68 -5.19 -6.31
C GLY A 49 -13.45 -6.44 -5.93
N ASP A 50 -13.07 -7.58 -6.49
CA ASP A 50 -13.76 -8.86 -6.29
C ASP A 50 -13.65 -9.30 -4.82
N LEU A 51 -12.47 -9.15 -4.21
CA LEU A 51 -12.31 -9.44 -2.78
C LEU A 51 -13.14 -8.48 -1.93
N ALA A 52 -13.22 -7.21 -2.32
CA ALA A 52 -14.00 -6.21 -1.59
C ALA A 52 -15.50 -6.52 -1.64
N GLU A 53 -16.01 -6.91 -2.80
CA GLU A 53 -17.40 -7.34 -2.99
C GLU A 53 -17.70 -8.59 -2.15
N ALA A 54 -16.82 -9.59 -2.19
CA ALA A 54 -17.00 -10.84 -1.43
C ALA A 54 -17.04 -10.65 0.09
N VAL A 55 -16.31 -9.67 0.63
CA VAL A 55 -16.26 -9.40 2.08
C VAL A 55 -17.10 -8.19 2.51
N GLY A 56 -17.83 -7.56 1.59
CA GLY A 56 -18.75 -6.46 1.87
C GLY A 56 -18.07 -5.14 2.25
N VAL A 57 -16.91 -4.83 1.67
CA VAL A 57 -16.17 -3.57 1.89
C VAL A 57 -15.89 -2.85 0.58
N THR A 58 -15.32 -1.65 0.64
CA THR A 58 -14.92 -0.94 -0.57
C THR A 58 -13.58 -1.46 -1.09
N ARG A 59 -13.36 -1.39 -2.42
CA ARG A 59 -12.05 -1.66 -3.04
C ARG A 59 -10.92 -0.85 -2.38
N GLN A 60 -11.22 0.39 -1.97
CA GLN A 60 -10.25 1.26 -1.28
C GLN A 60 -9.82 0.65 0.07
N THR A 61 -10.76 0.08 0.83
CA THR A 61 -10.48 -0.61 2.09
C THR A 61 -9.49 -1.76 1.88
N ILE A 62 -9.72 -2.64 0.89
CA ILE A 62 -8.79 -3.72 0.55
C ILE A 62 -7.41 -3.17 0.15
N GLY A 63 -7.37 -2.11 -0.67
CA GLY A 63 -6.13 -1.45 -1.06
C GLY A 63 -5.34 -0.88 0.14
N LEU A 64 -6.03 -0.34 1.15
CA LEU A 64 -5.40 0.15 2.38
C LEU A 64 -4.88 -0.99 3.27
N ILE A 65 -5.58 -2.13 3.31
CA ILE A 65 -5.12 -3.33 4.02
C ILE A 65 -3.86 -3.88 3.33
N GLU A 66 -3.87 -4.04 2.01
CA GLU A 66 -2.69 -4.49 1.24
C GLU A 66 -1.49 -3.55 1.41
N ALA A 67 -1.74 -2.24 1.49
CA ALA A 67 -0.71 -1.24 1.76
C ALA A 67 -0.23 -1.20 3.23
N GLY A 68 -0.86 -1.96 4.13
CA GLY A 68 -0.58 -1.92 5.58
C GLY A 68 -0.87 -0.56 6.21
N LYS A 69 -1.82 0.20 5.64
CA LYS A 69 -2.24 1.53 6.11
C LYS A 69 -3.53 1.49 6.93
N TYR A 70 -4.16 0.33 7.01
CA TYR A 70 -5.39 0.11 7.76
C TYR A 70 -5.30 -1.20 8.52
N ASN A 71 -5.66 -1.16 9.80
CA ASN A 71 -5.80 -2.35 10.63
C ASN A 71 -7.28 -2.78 10.62
N PRO A 72 -7.64 -3.84 9.89
CA PRO A 72 -9.02 -4.32 9.82
C PRO A 72 -9.51 -4.87 11.17
N SER A 73 -10.84 -4.88 11.36
CA SER A 73 -11.44 -5.57 12.51
C SER A 73 -11.24 -7.08 12.41
N LEU A 74 -11.26 -7.77 13.55
CA LEU A 74 -11.18 -9.24 13.59
C LEU A 74 -12.25 -9.90 12.71
N SER A 75 -13.47 -9.34 12.70
CA SER A 75 -14.57 -9.81 11.85
C SER A 75 -14.23 -9.73 10.35
N LEU A 76 -13.59 -8.63 9.92
CA LEU A 76 -13.17 -8.45 8.53
C LEU A 76 -12.01 -9.40 8.19
N CYS A 77 -11.05 -9.59 9.10
CA CYS A 77 -9.99 -10.58 8.91
C CYS A 77 -10.55 -11.99 8.72
N GLN A 78 -11.54 -12.40 9.54
CA GLN A 78 -12.20 -13.70 9.41
C GLN A 78 -12.95 -13.85 8.08
N SER A 79 -13.62 -12.79 7.61
CA SER A 79 -14.30 -12.81 6.31
C SER A 79 -13.31 -12.94 5.15
N ILE A 80 -12.20 -12.21 5.20
CA ILE A 80 -11.11 -12.33 4.24
C ILE A 80 -10.50 -13.74 4.24
N CYS A 81 -10.22 -14.29 5.43
CA CYS A 81 -9.68 -15.65 5.58
C CYS A 81 -10.60 -16.70 4.95
N ARG A 82 -11.91 -16.60 5.21
CA ARG A 82 -12.93 -17.50 4.63
C ARG A 82 -13.01 -17.36 3.11
N CYS A 83 -12.94 -16.13 2.59
CA CYS A 83 -12.97 -15.87 1.16
C CYS A 83 -11.72 -16.42 0.44
N LEU A 84 -10.55 -16.29 1.05
CA LEU A 84 -9.27 -16.69 0.45
C LEU A 84 -8.88 -18.14 0.79
N GLY A 85 -9.63 -18.83 1.64
CA GLY A 85 -9.32 -20.19 2.09
C GLY A 85 -8.02 -20.29 2.90
N LYS A 86 -7.63 -19.22 3.62
CA LYS A 86 -6.40 -19.15 4.42
C LYS A 86 -6.73 -18.92 5.89
N THR A 87 -5.78 -19.22 6.78
CA THR A 87 -5.90 -18.89 8.21
C THR A 87 -5.40 -17.48 8.50
N LEU A 88 -5.73 -16.96 9.70
CA LEU A 88 -5.25 -15.66 10.16
C LEU A 88 -3.73 -15.61 10.19
N ASP A 89 -3.09 -16.67 10.70
CA ASP A 89 -1.63 -16.79 10.78
C ASP A 89 -0.96 -16.70 9.41
N GLN A 90 -1.58 -17.33 8.39
CA GLN A 90 -1.07 -17.32 7.02
C GLN A 90 -1.16 -15.95 6.33
N LEU A 91 -2.11 -15.09 6.73
CA LEU A 91 -2.37 -13.83 6.05
C LEU A 91 -1.83 -12.60 6.77
N PHE A 92 -1.82 -12.60 8.11
CA PHE A 92 -1.58 -11.41 8.92
C PHE A 92 -0.39 -11.52 9.88
N TRP A 93 0.15 -12.71 10.12
CA TRP A 93 1.35 -12.85 10.96
C TRP A 93 2.62 -12.65 10.14
N GLU A 94 3.52 -11.82 10.64
CA GLU A 94 4.89 -11.75 10.15
C GLU A 94 5.63 -12.98 10.70
N GLU A 95 6.41 -13.66 9.85
CA GLU A 95 7.40 -14.59 10.38
C GLU A 95 8.40 -13.71 11.12
N GLU A 96 8.55 -13.89 12.43
CA GLU A 96 9.56 -13.18 13.19
C GLU A 96 10.90 -13.46 12.50
N ASP A 97 11.49 -12.42 11.90
CA ASP A 97 12.86 -12.48 11.43
C ASP A 97 13.72 -12.84 12.66
N GLU A 98 14.12 -14.10 12.78
CA GLU A 98 15.13 -14.52 13.75
C GLU A 98 16.36 -13.61 13.55
N LYS A 99 16.62 -12.78 14.56
CA LYS A 99 17.75 -11.84 14.60
C LYS A 99 19.10 -12.54 14.56
#